data_AF-A0A264VY68-F1
#
_entry.id   AF-A0A264VY68-F1
#
_cell.length_a   1.000
_cell.length_b   1.000
_cell.length_c   1.000
_cell.angle_alpha   90.00
_cell.angle_beta   90.00
_cell.angle_gamma   90.00
#
_symmetry.space_group_name_H-M   'P 1'
#
loop_
_entity.id
_entity.type
_entity.pdbx_description
1 polymer ?
#
loop_
_entity_poly.entity_id
_entity_poly.type
_entity_poly.pdbx_seq_one_letter_code
_entity_poly.pdbx_strand_id
1 'polypeptide(L)' 'MDKTILIANTELSKCRDALHKIKALIVAVQFLNTNENEKTLRNDLLCVCEEEIDEALKDE' A
#
# COMPACT_ATOMS: atom_id res chain seq x y z
N MET A 1 19.17 19.63 14.28
CA MET A 1 18.55 18.30 14.15
C MET A 1 19.44 17.48 13.23
N ASP A 2 19.82 16.28 13.64
CA ASP A 2 20.73 15.42 12.86
C ASP A 2 20.08 15.05 11.50
N LYS A 3 20.83 15.19 10.40
CA LYS A 3 20.32 14.88 9.05
C LYS A 3 19.90 13.41 8.93
N THR A 4 20.56 12.52 9.65
CA THR A 4 20.27 11.09 9.69
C THR A 4 18.88 10.82 10.27
N ILE A 5 18.52 11.53 11.35
CA ILE A 5 17.21 11.42 12.00
C ILE A 5 16.10 11.96 11.09
N LEU A 6 16.38 13.04 10.34
CA LEU A 6 15.42 13.60 9.39
C LEU A 6 15.10 12.60 8.27
N ILE A 7 16.12 11.98 7.66
CA ILE A 7 15.95 10.99 6.58
C ILE A 7 15.15 9.79 7.08
N ALA A 8 15.54 9.20 8.22
CA ALA A 8 14.84 8.06 8.80
C ALA A 8 13.35 8.37 9.10
N ASN A 9 13.05 9.57 9.60
CA ASN A 9 11.67 9.98 9.84
C ASN A 9 10.85 10.13 8.54
N THR A 10 11.48 10.62 7.47
CA THR A 10 10.82 10.75 6.15
C THR A 10 10.51 9.38 5.56
N GLU A 11 11.46 8.44 5.58
CA GLU A 11 11.24 7.08 5.09
C GLU A 11 10.19 6.32 5.90
N LEU A 12 10.22 6.44 7.23
CA LEU A 12 9.19 5.85 8.10
C LEU A 12 7.80 6.45 7.82
N SER A 13 7.71 7.72 7.46
CA SER A 13 6.43 8.34 7.08
C SER A 13 5.91 7.77 5.75
N LYS A 14 6.77 7.66 4.72
CA LYS A 14 6.41 7.05 3.43
C LYS A 14 5.87 5.63 3.62
N CYS A 15 6.58 4.80 4.39
CA CYS A 15 6.15 3.43 4.71
C CYS A 15 4.82 3.39 5.48
N ARG A 16 4.61 4.30 6.43
CA ARG A 16 3.35 4.39 7.18
C ARG A 16 2.17 4.73 6.27
N ASP A 17 2.36 5.66 5.35
CA ASP A 17 1.30 6.07 4.42
C ASP A 17 0.94 4.93 3.46
N ALA A 18 1.94 4.22 2.92
CA ALA A 18 1.72 3.02 2.11
C ALA A 18 0.92 1.95 2.88
N LEU A 19 1.31 1.65 4.13
CA LEU A 19 0.59 0.70 4.99
C LEU A 19 -0.87 1.10 5.22
N HIS A 20 -1.17 2.39 5.41
CA HIS A 20 -2.55 2.85 5.56
C HIS A 20 -3.38 2.63 4.29
N LYS A 21 -2.82 2.92 3.10
CA LYS A 21 -3.48 2.67 1.82
C LYS A 21 -3.75 1.18 1.61
N ILE A 22 -2.72 0.35 1.76
CA ILE A 22 -2.81 -1.11 1.61
C ILE A 22 -3.87 -1.68 2.56
N LYS A 23 -3.89 -1.25 3.82
CA LYS A 23 -4.90 -1.67 4.79
C LYS A 23 -6.32 -1.36 4.32
N ALA A 24 -6.57 -0.16 3.81
CA ALA A 24 -7.89 0.22 3.32
C ALA A 24 -8.33 -0.64 2.12
N LEU A 25 -7.41 -0.90 1.20
CA LEU A 25 -7.64 -1.74 0.02
C LEU A 25 -7.90 -3.21 0.39
N ILE A 26 -7.10 -3.79 1.29
CA ILE A 26 -7.31 -5.17 1.76
C ILE A 26 -8.68 -5.32 2.43
N VAL A 27 -9.10 -4.34 3.24
CA VAL A 27 -10.43 -4.36 3.85
C VAL A 27 -11.52 -4.31 2.78
N ALA A 28 -11.37 -3.48 1.75
CA ALA A 28 -12.34 -3.43 0.64
C ALA A 28 -12.41 -4.75 -0.14
N VAL A 29 -11.26 -5.36 -0.43
CA VAL A 29 -11.11 -6.64 -1.13
C VAL A 29 -11.87 -7.78 -0.45
N GLN A 30 -11.96 -7.80 0.88
CA GLN A 30 -12.68 -8.83 1.64
C GLN A 30 -14.17 -8.90 1.28
N PHE A 31 -14.76 -7.81 0.77
CA PHE A 31 -16.18 -7.74 0.41
C PHE A 31 -16.45 -7.98 -1.08
N LEU A 32 -15.40 -8.14 -1.91
CA LEU A 32 -15.51 -8.28 -3.36
C LEU A 32 -15.32 -9.74 -3.80
N ASN A 33 -16.40 -10.54 -3.72
CA ASN A 33 -16.33 -11.96 -4.12
C ASN A 33 -17.67 -12.57 -4.60
N THR A 34 -18.72 -11.77 -4.79
CA THR A 34 -20.06 -12.31 -5.09
C THR A 34 -20.27 -12.58 -6.58
N ASN A 35 -19.55 -11.88 -7.47
CA ASN A 35 -19.66 -12.03 -8.92
C ASN A 35 -18.30 -11.82 -9.62
N GLU A 36 -18.22 -12.14 -10.91
CA GLU A 36 -16.97 -12.04 -11.68
C GLU A 36 -16.44 -10.61 -11.79
N ASN A 37 -17.30 -9.59 -11.87
CA ASN A 37 -16.84 -8.19 -11.89
C ASN A 37 -16.18 -7.80 -10.56
N GLU A 38 -16.74 -8.23 -9.44
CA GLU A 38 -16.13 -8.03 -8.12
C GLU A 38 -14.81 -8.78 -7.98
N LYS A 39 -14.69 -10.00 -8.50
CA LYS A 39 -13.43 -10.75 -8.49
C LYS A 39 -12.35 -10.05 -9.32
N THR A 40 -12.71 -9.49 -10.48
CA THR A 40 -11.80 -8.69 -11.30
C THR A 40 -11.36 -7.44 -10.53
N LEU A 41 -12.31 -6.65 -10.01
CA LEU A 41 -12.00 -5.47 -9.22
C LEU A 41 -11.11 -5.80 -8.02
N ARG A 42 -11.38 -6.93 -7.33
CA ARG A 42 -10.54 -7.40 -6.23
C ARG A 42 -9.10 -7.61 -6.67
N ASN A 43 -8.88 -8.29 -7.80
CA ASN A 43 -7.54 -8.55 -8.31
C ASN A 43 -6.83 -7.25 -8.70
N ASP A 44 -7.54 -6.29 -9.29
CA ASP A 44 -7.00 -4.97 -9.61
C ASP A 44 -6.56 -4.23 -8.34
N LEU A 45 -7.39 -4.24 -7.28
CA LEU A 45 -7.03 -3.62 -6.00
C LEU A 45 -5.84 -4.31 -5.31
N LEU A 46 -5.69 -5.64 -5.48
CA LEU A 46 -4.52 -6.38 -4.98
C LEU A 46 -3.25 -5.98 -5.74
N CYS A 47 -3.33 -5.81 -7.06
CA CYS A 47 -2.22 -5.30 -7.87
C CYS A 47 -1.78 -3.90 -7.41
N VAL A 48 -2.72 -3.01 -7.13
CA VAL A 48 -2.41 -1.68 -6.58
C VAL A 48 -1.73 -1.77 -5.20
N CYS A 49 -2.10 -2.75 -4.37
CA CYS A 49 -1.38 -2.98 -3.10
C CYS A 49 0.06 -3.39 -3.34
N GLU A 50 0.32 -4.26 -4.31
CA GLU A 50 1.67 -4.71 -4.67
C GLU A 50 2.52 -3.53 -5.17
N GLU A 51 1.97 -2.67 -6.03
CA GLU A 51 2.64 -1.47 -6.53
C GLU A 51 3.00 -0.48 -5.41
N GLU A 52 2.10 -0.26 -4.44
CA GLU A 52 2.36 0.62 -3.29
C GLU A 52 3.41 0.03 -2.33
N ILE A 53 3.51 -1.31 -2.23
CA ILE A 53 4.59 -1.98 -1.49
C ILE A 53 5.92 -1.75 -2.19
N ASP A 54 5.97 -2.00 -3.50
CA ASP A 54 7.20 -1.86 -4.28
C ASP A 54 7.73 -0.42 -4.25
N GLU A 55 6.84 0.57 -4.36
CA GLU A 55 7.22 1.98 -4.27
C GLU A 55 7.72 2.36 -2.86
N ALA A 56 7.12 1.81 -1.81
CA ALA A 56 7.56 2.06 -0.44
C ALA A 56 8.90 1.38 -0.10
N LEU A 57 9.24 0.28 -0.79
CA LEU A 57 10.47 -0.49 -0.60
C LEU A 57 11.58 -0.13 -1.59
N LYS A 58 11.32 0.74 -2.57
CA LYS A 58 12.37 1.24 -3.46
C LYS A 58 13.41 2.00 -2.64
N ASP A 59 14.61 1.43 -2.57
CA ASP A 59 15.81 2.16 -2.18
C ASP A 59 16.12 3.19 -3.29
N GLU A 60 16.14 4.49 -2.94
CA GLU A 60 16.61 5.57 -3.83
C GLU A 60 18.10 5.42 -4.21
#